data_AF-A0A816DRK9-F1
#
_entry.id   AF-A0A816DRK9-F1
#
_cell.length_a   1.000
_cell.length_b   1.000
_cell.length_c   1.000
_cell.angle_alpha   90.00
_cell.angle_beta   90.00
_cell.angle_gamma   90.00
#
_symmetry.space_group_name_H-M   'P 1'
#
loop_
_entity.id
_entity.type
_entity.pdbx_description
1 polymer ?
#
loop_
_entity_poly.entity_id
_entity_poly.type
_entity_poly.pdbx_seq_one_letter_code
_entity_poly.pdbx_strand_id
1 'polypeptide(L)'
;RFNRVFITTTIFGIIDGLSLTLTILIPFIVKLCRKVNRCCHRHPNDIRREVILNLCISRRNILQKYAKFKNYVQTLNLHDKRRFRPSSDPPTITSADILLIERQRFATRVFVIFFIIILLIVINVIAFNVSEYSFTIPFPSESTFESLQRKYSSKLSCPCSQTAVSFSEFLSIEPNAYHQICSSDFISFRFLNILWGSNRSDVYFKLIDGKVLSTQFRLLAALCSLAKSTVKERIRTLSNRELVTVEPLSRHSFDDQIHSVVSNFRRETPRDFRRTHEYVNDMLHANQFQNFLLTNWNLVTTSVGELHYLSTSPVSVNESGQFCSCETSSTCTRSKLQNMNNQATFAGLVVGCLPVHGLRLSTLECFYSSECLTDLAVFVNSSFVPSPLNQSIPSRFTPISPTPIGTLIDELFIESWQNSSNYSSYYSICAPSNCRYTYVERNDFVYTLTTILGLYGGLTEGLPIVIWGSLQVYWKIRERIKRHRRIVPINSD
;
A
#
# COMPACT_ATOMS: atom_id res chain seq x y z
N ARG A 1 -24.92 23.32 -4.02
CA ARG A 1 -26.18 24.09 -4.04
C ARG A 1 -26.68 24.25 -2.62
N PHE A 2 -26.17 25.24 -1.89
CA PHE A 2 -26.69 25.58 -0.56
C PHE A 2 -28.09 26.21 -0.71
N ASN A 3 -29.03 25.74 0.08
CA ASN A 3 -30.45 26.04 -0.01
C ASN A 3 -30.68 27.55 0.20
N ARG A 4 -31.15 28.28 -0.83
CA ARG A 4 -31.50 29.71 -0.73
C ARG A 4 -32.44 29.99 0.43
N VAL A 5 -33.30 29.02 0.76
CA VAL A 5 -34.22 29.05 1.90
C VAL A 5 -33.50 29.18 3.24
N PHE A 6 -32.37 28.47 3.42
CA PHE A 6 -31.58 28.50 4.66
C PHE A 6 -30.90 29.86 4.86
N ILE A 7 -30.38 30.46 3.79
CA ILE A 7 -29.77 31.78 3.84
C ILE A 7 -30.83 32.84 4.18
N THR A 8 -32.00 32.78 3.53
CA THR A 8 -33.08 33.72 3.82
C THR A 8 -33.60 33.60 5.25
N THR A 9 -33.86 32.38 5.75
CA THR A 9 -34.34 32.20 7.13
C THR A 9 -33.29 32.59 8.17
N THR A 10 -32.01 32.37 7.89
CA THR A 10 -30.92 32.79 8.79
C THR A 10 -30.77 34.32 8.81
N ILE A 11 -30.91 35.00 7.67
CA ILE A 11 -30.86 36.47 7.59
C ILE A 11 -32.04 37.10 8.32
N PHE A 12 -33.26 36.60 8.12
CA PHE A 12 -34.43 37.07 8.87
C PHE A 12 -34.29 36.82 10.38
N GLY A 13 -33.81 35.62 10.77
CA GLY A 13 -33.54 35.30 12.18
C GLY A 13 -32.47 36.19 12.83
N ILE A 14 -31.43 36.57 12.08
CA ILE A 14 -30.41 37.52 12.54
C ILE A 14 -30.99 38.92 12.69
N ILE A 15 -31.76 39.43 11.72
CA ILE A 15 -32.34 40.78 11.75
C ILE A 15 -33.34 40.92 12.91
N ASP A 16 -34.22 39.93 13.10
CA ASP A 16 -35.21 39.94 14.17
C ASP A 16 -34.57 39.75 15.55
N GLY A 17 -33.56 38.86 15.64
CA GLY A 17 -32.78 38.67 16.86
C GLY A 17 -31.96 39.91 17.26
N LEU A 18 -31.35 40.60 16.29
CA LEU A 18 -30.62 41.85 16.52
C LEU A 18 -31.56 42.97 16.95
N SER A 19 -32.75 43.07 16.34
CA SER A 19 -33.77 44.07 16.66
C SER A 19 -34.24 43.94 18.12
N LEU A 20 -34.54 42.72 18.56
CA LEU A 20 -35.00 42.46 19.93
C LEU A 20 -33.88 42.70 20.96
N THR A 21 -32.66 42.26 20.67
CA THR A 21 -31.50 42.49 21.55
C THR A 21 -31.12 43.96 21.63
N LEU A 22 -31.13 44.71 20.52
CA LEU A 22 -30.94 46.17 20.50
C LEU A 22 -32.02 46.88 21.34
N THR A 23 -33.28 46.45 21.27
CA THR A 23 -34.37 47.04 22.06
C THR A 23 -34.17 46.85 23.57
N ILE A 24 -33.55 45.74 24.00
CA ILE A 24 -33.27 45.44 25.42
C ILE A 24 -31.95 46.07 25.90
N LEU A 25 -30.90 46.09 25.06
CA LEU A 25 -29.56 46.58 25.42
C LEU A 25 -29.42 48.09 25.29
N ILE A 26 -30.07 48.76 24.31
CA ILE A 26 -29.98 50.21 24.11
C ILE A 26 -30.37 51.00 25.37
N PRO A 27 -31.47 50.72 26.10
CA PRO A 27 -31.80 51.43 27.33
C PRO A 27 -30.74 51.26 28.43
N PHE A 28 -30.02 50.13 28.43
CA PHE A 28 -28.99 49.81 29.40
C PHE A 28 -27.66 50.50 29.05
N ILE A 29 -27.27 50.49 27.78
CA ILE A 29 -26.09 51.17 27.24
C ILE A 29 -26.26 52.70 27.34
N VAL A 30 -27.43 53.23 26.98
CA VAL A 30 -27.77 54.65 27.13
C VAL A 30 -27.76 55.07 28.61
N LYS A 31 -28.22 54.21 29.53
CA LYS A 31 -28.08 54.46 30.98
C LYS A 31 -26.63 54.41 31.46
N LEU A 32 -25.79 53.54 30.89
CA LEU A 32 -24.37 53.44 31.20
C LEU A 32 -23.60 54.68 30.69
N CYS A 33 -23.81 55.08 29.43
CA CYS A 33 -23.24 56.27 28.82
C CYS A 33 -23.67 57.55 29.55
N ARG A 34 -24.95 57.68 29.95
CA ARG A 34 -25.42 58.80 30.80
C ARG A 34 -24.82 58.79 32.22
N LYS A 35 -24.29 57.67 32.67
CA LYS A 35 -23.65 57.54 33.99
C LYS A 35 -22.16 57.87 33.90
N VAL A 36 -21.48 57.45 32.83
CA VAL A 36 -20.09 57.81 32.53
C VAL A 36 -19.98 59.31 32.22
N ASN A 37 -20.92 59.89 31.47
CA ASN A 37 -20.91 61.32 31.14
C ASN A 37 -21.13 62.22 32.39
N ARG A 38 -21.77 61.70 33.45
CA ARG A 38 -21.89 62.40 34.75
C ARG A 38 -20.63 62.29 35.62
N CYS A 39 -19.73 61.35 35.34
CA CYS A 39 -18.43 61.25 36.02
C CYS A 39 -17.37 62.20 35.43
N CYS A 40 -17.52 62.64 34.18
CA CYS A 40 -16.56 63.54 33.51
C CYS A 40 -16.74 65.04 33.83
N HIS A 41 -17.64 65.42 34.76
CA HIS A 41 -17.92 66.83 35.10
C HIS A 41 -17.69 67.18 36.58
N ARG A 42 -16.81 66.45 37.28
CA ARG A 42 -16.29 66.89 38.58
C ARG A 42 -14.77 67.00 38.52
N HIS A 43 -14.29 68.23 38.74
CA HIS A 43 -12.88 68.56 38.89
C HIS A 43 -12.30 67.92 40.17
N PRO A 44 -10.97 67.73 40.24
CA PRO A 44 -10.29 66.88 41.20
C PRO A 44 -9.92 67.70 42.43
N ASN A 45 -10.25 67.19 43.60
CA ASN A 45 -9.49 67.32 44.85
C ASN A 45 -10.32 66.63 45.94
N ASP A 46 -9.95 65.39 46.26
CA ASP A 46 -9.83 64.88 47.64
C ASP A 46 -9.67 63.35 47.60
N ILE A 47 -8.42 62.89 47.46
CA ILE A 47 -8.05 61.48 47.36
C ILE A 47 -7.41 61.08 48.69
N ARG A 48 -8.23 60.61 49.66
CA ARG A 48 -7.82 59.54 50.59
C ARG A 48 -8.88 58.99 51.56
N ARG A 49 -10.15 59.42 51.48
CA ARG A 49 -11.25 58.82 52.27
C ARG A 49 -12.34 58.09 51.46
N GLU A 50 -12.07 57.75 50.20
CA GLU A 50 -13.08 57.11 49.33
C GLU A 50 -12.98 55.58 49.20
N VAL A 51 -11.87 54.94 49.56
CA VAL A 51 -11.66 53.51 49.19
C VAL A 51 -12.49 52.54 50.04
N ILE A 52 -12.71 52.82 51.33
CA ILE A 52 -13.51 51.93 52.21
C ILE A 52 -15.02 52.21 52.09
N LEU A 53 -15.42 53.46 51.83
CA LEU A 53 -16.82 53.80 51.58
C LEU A 53 -17.32 53.29 50.22
N ASN A 54 -16.45 53.27 49.20
CA ASN A 54 -16.80 52.79 47.86
C ASN A 54 -16.97 51.26 47.78
N LEU A 55 -16.36 50.47 48.67
CA LEU A 55 -16.58 49.01 48.71
C LEU A 55 -17.96 48.65 49.32
N CYS A 56 -18.41 49.37 50.35
CA CYS A 56 -19.77 49.21 50.89
C CYS A 56 -20.85 49.79 49.96
N ILE A 57 -20.61 50.93 49.32
CA ILE A 57 -21.52 51.53 48.33
C ILE A 57 -21.56 50.67 47.05
N SER A 58 -20.46 50.04 46.63
CA SER A 58 -20.43 49.12 45.49
C SER A 58 -21.20 47.84 45.79
N ARG A 59 -21.05 47.23 46.98
CA ARG A 59 -21.82 46.05 47.38
C ARG A 59 -23.32 46.37 47.51
N ARG A 60 -23.68 47.53 48.05
CA ARG A 60 -25.08 48.02 48.12
C ARG A 60 -25.66 48.35 46.76
N ASN A 61 -24.85 48.90 45.84
CA ASN A 61 -25.24 49.17 44.46
C ASN A 61 -25.37 47.90 43.61
N ILE A 62 -24.54 46.89 43.84
CA ILE A 62 -24.64 45.58 43.21
C ILE A 62 -25.85 44.84 43.78
N LEU A 63 -26.08 44.87 45.09
CA LEU A 63 -27.27 44.28 45.72
C LEU A 63 -28.55 45.03 45.34
N GLN A 64 -28.54 46.36 45.18
CA GLN A 64 -29.66 47.12 44.64
C GLN A 64 -29.87 46.87 43.14
N LYS A 65 -28.81 46.71 42.36
CA LYS A 65 -28.92 46.31 40.95
C LYS A 65 -29.42 44.88 40.82
N TYR A 66 -28.98 43.98 41.68
CA TYR A 66 -29.44 42.59 41.75
C TYR A 66 -30.88 42.53 42.26
N ALA A 67 -31.27 43.34 43.24
CA ALA A 67 -32.66 43.45 43.70
C ALA A 67 -33.56 44.10 42.63
N LYS A 68 -33.09 45.12 41.92
CA LYS A 68 -33.80 45.71 40.77
C LYS A 68 -33.90 44.74 39.60
N PHE A 69 -32.86 43.98 39.31
CA PHE A 69 -32.85 42.97 38.26
C PHE A 69 -33.70 41.76 38.65
N LYS A 70 -33.61 41.29 39.89
CA LYS A 70 -34.49 40.25 40.47
C LYS A 70 -35.94 40.69 40.43
N ASN A 71 -36.25 41.93 40.80
CA ASN A 71 -37.60 42.48 40.68
C ASN A 71 -38.02 42.60 39.22
N TYR A 72 -37.14 43.03 38.32
CA TYR A 72 -37.41 43.11 36.88
C TYR A 72 -37.68 41.74 36.24
N VAL A 73 -36.92 40.70 36.64
CA VAL A 73 -37.12 39.31 36.22
C VAL A 73 -38.39 38.73 36.86
N GLN A 74 -38.70 39.10 38.10
CA GLN A 74 -39.93 38.68 38.80
C GLN A 74 -41.20 39.33 38.24
N THR A 75 -41.09 40.54 37.68
CA THR A 75 -42.19 41.26 37.02
C THR A 75 -42.22 41.07 35.51
N LEU A 76 -41.20 40.42 34.93
CA LEU A 76 -41.09 40.18 33.49
C LEU A 76 -42.28 39.37 33.00
N ASN A 77 -42.97 39.94 32.02
CA ASN A 77 -44.10 39.33 31.36
C ASN A 77 -43.90 39.48 29.86
N LEU A 78 -43.32 38.46 29.23
CA LEU A 78 -43.06 38.43 27.78
C LEU A 78 -44.35 38.25 26.96
N HIS A 79 -45.46 37.89 27.61
CA HIS A 79 -46.76 37.63 26.97
C HIS A 79 -47.82 38.68 27.31
N ASP A 80 -47.41 39.93 27.58
CA ASP A 80 -48.31 41.00 27.96
C ASP A 80 -49.22 41.45 26.80
N LYS A 81 -50.47 40.96 26.82
CA LYS A 81 -51.50 41.29 25.82
C LYS A 81 -52.13 42.69 25.99
N ARG A 82 -51.75 43.49 27.00
CA ARG A 82 -52.37 44.81 27.23
C ARG A 82 -51.96 45.88 26.21
N ARG A 83 -50.92 45.67 25.40
CA ARG A 83 -50.46 46.66 24.39
C ARG A 83 -51.40 46.87 23.20
N PHE A 84 -52.42 46.03 23.02
CA PHE A 84 -53.34 46.10 21.86
C PHE A 84 -54.78 46.53 22.20
N ARG A 85 -55.02 47.25 23.31
CA ARG A 85 -56.29 47.96 23.51
C ARG A 85 -56.14 49.44 23.14
N PRO A 86 -56.91 49.97 22.17
CA PRO A 86 -57.07 51.42 22.02
C PRO A 86 -57.68 51.98 23.31
N SER A 87 -57.07 53.02 23.85
CA SER A 87 -57.45 53.62 25.14
C SER A 87 -58.65 54.54 25.01
N SER A 88 -59.76 54.19 25.63
CA SER A 88 -60.76 55.14 26.11
C SER A 88 -61.44 54.49 27.31
N ASP A 89 -60.84 54.70 28.49
CA ASP A 89 -61.44 54.68 29.85
C ASP A 89 -60.44 54.19 30.93
N PRO A 90 -60.51 54.71 32.18
CA PRO A 90 -59.56 54.39 33.24
C PRO A 90 -59.74 52.94 33.75
N PRO A 91 -58.67 52.22 34.13
CA PRO A 91 -58.75 50.78 34.34
C PRO A 91 -59.23 50.43 35.76
N THR A 92 -60.47 49.97 35.91
CA THR A 92 -60.86 49.15 37.06
C THR A 92 -60.31 47.73 36.87
N ILE A 93 -59.30 47.36 37.68
CA ILE A 93 -58.65 46.03 37.66
C ILE A 93 -59.63 44.99 38.19
N THR A 94 -60.07 44.06 37.35
CA THR A 94 -60.96 42.96 37.77
C THR A 94 -60.18 41.75 38.28
N SER A 95 -60.80 40.86 39.06
CA SER A 95 -60.17 39.62 39.56
C SER A 95 -59.71 38.68 38.44
N ALA A 96 -60.34 38.75 37.26
CA ALA A 96 -59.91 38.05 36.06
C ALA A 96 -58.58 38.58 35.49
N ASP A 97 -58.32 39.89 35.62
CA ASP A 97 -57.09 40.52 35.14
C ASP A 97 -55.86 40.13 35.99
N ILE A 98 -56.05 39.95 37.30
CA ILE A 98 -55.00 39.51 38.23
C ILE A 98 -54.59 38.06 37.91
N LEU A 99 -55.58 37.18 37.71
CA LEU A 99 -55.35 35.78 37.36
C LEU A 99 -54.69 35.61 35.98
N LEU A 100 -54.99 36.51 35.04
CA LEU A 100 -54.36 36.55 33.72
C LEU A 100 -52.88 36.97 33.80
N ILE A 101 -52.53 37.95 34.64
CA ILE A 101 -51.14 38.36 34.88
C ILE A 101 -50.33 37.22 35.51
N GLU A 102 -50.89 36.49 36.47
CA GLU A 102 -50.20 35.35 37.10
C GLU A 102 -49.93 34.23 36.10
N ARG A 103 -50.92 33.89 35.25
CA ARG A 103 -50.75 32.91 34.17
C ARG A 103 -49.68 33.33 33.17
N GLN A 104 -49.62 34.61 32.83
CA GLN A 104 -48.63 35.19 31.93
C GLN A 104 -47.20 35.17 32.51
N ARG A 105 -47.04 35.49 33.80
CA ARG A 105 -45.74 35.38 34.50
C ARG A 105 -45.28 33.94 34.61
N PHE A 106 -46.20 32.99 34.83
CA PHE A 106 -45.88 31.56 34.83
C PHE A 106 -45.43 31.09 33.44
N ALA A 107 -46.13 31.48 32.37
CA ALA A 107 -45.74 31.19 30.99
C ALA A 107 -44.35 31.72 30.65
N THR A 108 -44.05 32.94 31.10
CA THR A 108 -42.74 33.57 30.90
C THR A 108 -41.61 32.79 31.58
N ARG A 109 -41.82 32.26 32.80
CA ARG A 109 -40.81 31.45 33.51
C ARG A 109 -40.58 30.10 32.83
N VAL A 110 -41.65 29.45 32.38
CA VAL A 110 -41.57 28.19 31.62
C VAL A 110 -40.81 28.41 30.31
N PHE A 111 -41.11 29.50 29.59
CA PHE A 111 -40.39 29.90 28.38
C PHE A 111 -38.89 30.05 28.62
N VAL A 112 -38.48 30.81 29.63
CA VAL A 112 -37.04 31.04 29.90
C VAL A 112 -36.31 29.73 30.22
N ILE A 113 -36.93 28.82 30.99
CA ILE A 113 -36.31 27.52 31.34
C ILE A 113 -36.14 26.66 30.08
N PHE A 114 -37.20 26.50 29.28
CA PHE A 114 -37.12 25.72 28.04
C PHE A 114 -36.14 26.32 27.04
N PHE A 115 -36.12 27.65 26.92
CA PHE A 115 -35.20 28.36 26.03
C PHE A 115 -33.72 28.11 26.41
N ILE A 116 -33.39 28.17 27.71
CA ILE A 116 -32.03 27.88 28.19
C ILE A 116 -31.66 26.40 27.96
N ILE A 117 -32.57 25.47 28.23
CA ILE A 117 -32.32 24.03 28.03
C ILE A 117 -32.06 23.74 26.55
N ILE A 118 -32.88 24.27 25.64
CA ILE A 118 -32.69 24.04 24.20
C ILE A 118 -31.38 24.66 23.71
N LEU A 119 -31.04 25.87 24.17
CA LEU A 119 -29.74 26.48 23.86
C LEU A 119 -28.56 25.62 24.32
N LEU A 120 -28.60 25.10 25.55
CA LEU A 120 -27.54 24.24 26.07
C LEU A 120 -27.41 22.94 25.26
N ILE A 121 -28.52 22.31 24.88
CA ILE A 121 -28.51 21.11 24.03
C ILE A 121 -27.88 21.43 22.67
N VAL A 122 -28.28 22.53 22.03
CA VAL A 122 -27.77 22.91 20.71
C VAL A 122 -26.28 23.24 20.76
N ILE A 123 -25.81 23.96 21.79
CA ILE A 123 -24.38 24.27 21.95
C ILE A 123 -23.57 22.98 22.09
N ASN A 124 -24.04 22.02 22.88
CA ASN A 124 -23.36 20.73 23.01
C ASN A 124 -23.34 19.96 21.68
N VAL A 125 -24.48 19.87 20.99
CA VAL A 125 -24.56 19.18 19.69
C VAL A 125 -23.61 19.81 18.67
N ILE A 126 -23.55 21.14 18.58
CA ILE A 126 -22.62 21.81 17.66
C ILE A 126 -21.15 21.60 18.06
N ALA A 127 -20.85 21.59 19.36
CA ALA A 127 -19.50 21.40 19.87
C ALA A 127 -18.96 19.97 19.67
N PHE A 128 -19.84 18.95 19.70
CA PHE A 128 -19.46 17.56 19.50
C PHE A 128 -19.48 17.10 18.04
N ASN A 129 -20.21 17.81 17.17
CA ASN A 129 -20.24 17.49 15.75
C ASN A 129 -18.95 17.93 15.04
N VAL A 130 -18.39 17.03 14.26
CA VAL A 130 -17.19 17.28 13.45
C VAL A 130 -17.58 17.19 11.97
N SER A 131 -17.02 18.09 11.16
CA SER A 131 -17.33 18.16 9.73
C SER A 131 -16.18 17.56 8.93
N GLU A 132 -16.53 16.78 7.90
CA GLU A 132 -15.54 16.22 6.97
C GLU A 132 -15.41 17.14 5.76
N TYR A 133 -14.20 17.64 5.53
CA TYR A 133 -13.87 18.49 4.39
C TYR A 133 -13.07 17.69 3.38
N SER A 134 -13.32 17.93 2.09
CA SER A 134 -12.52 17.35 1.00
C SER A 134 -11.70 18.43 0.30
N PHE A 135 -10.40 18.24 0.23
CA PHE A 135 -9.50 19.10 -0.52
C PHE A 135 -9.01 18.39 -1.78
N THR A 136 -8.88 19.11 -2.90
CA THR A 136 -8.46 18.54 -4.19
C THR A 136 -7.28 19.34 -4.72
N ILE A 137 -6.21 18.63 -5.08
CA ILE A 137 -4.99 19.19 -5.65
C ILE A 137 -4.90 18.73 -7.11
N PRO A 138 -4.90 19.65 -8.09
CA PRO A 138 -4.69 19.31 -9.49
C PRO A 138 -3.21 19.00 -9.74
N PHE A 139 -2.92 18.02 -10.61
CA PHE A 139 -1.59 17.65 -11.11
C PHE A 139 -0.48 17.64 -10.02
N PRO A 140 -0.58 16.76 -9.00
CA PRO A 140 0.38 16.72 -7.92
C PRO A 140 1.73 16.20 -8.40
N SER A 141 2.81 16.88 -8.01
CA SER A 141 4.17 16.39 -8.19
C SER A 141 4.44 15.15 -7.33
N GLU A 142 5.46 14.38 -7.69
CA GLU A 142 5.90 13.18 -6.95
C GLU A 142 6.09 13.48 -5.44
N SER A 143 6.80 14.55 -5.11
CA SER A 143 7.03 14.95 -3.71
C SER A 143 5.75 15.34 -2.97
N THR A 144 4.80 15.96 -3.67
CA THR A 144 3.50 16.35 -3.09
C THR A 144 2.68 15.11 -2.81
N PHE A 145 2.62 14.16 -3.74
CA PHE A 145 1.96 12.88 -3.53
C PHE A 145 2.57 12.12 -2.35
N GLU A 146 3.89 11.98 -2.28
CA GLU A 146 4.58 11.29 -1.18
C GLU A 146 4.33 11.95 0.19
N SER A 147 4.23 13.28 0.22
CA SER A 147 3.87 13.99 1.45
C SER A 147 2.42 13.74 1.85
N LEU A 148 1.50 13.72 0.89
CA LEU A 148 0.07 13.48 1.14
C LEU A 148 -0.18 12.02 1.55
N GLN A 149 0.45 11.06 0.88
CA GLN A 149 0.31 9.64 1.16
C GLN A 149 0.79 9.31 2.57
N ARG A 150 1.89 9.92 3.04
CA ARG A 150 2.35 9.77 4.43
C ARG A 150 1.37 10.32 5.45
N LYS A 151 0.61 11.37 5.13
CA LYS A 151 -0.27 12.06 6.08
C LYS A 151 -1.72 11.57 6.05
N TYR A 152 -2.21 11.13 4.90
CA TYR A 152 -3.61 10.82 4.64
C TYR A 152 -3.82 9.47 3.94
N SER A 153 -2.90 8.51 4.11
CA SER A 153 -2.86 7.23 3.37
C SER A 153 -4.20 6.52 3.14
N SER A 154 -5.09 6.47 4.14
CA SER A 154 -6.38 5.77 4.06
C SER A 154 -7.53 6.59 3.46
N LYS A 155 -7.32 7.89 3.25
CA LYS A 155 -8.33 8.87 2.79
C LYS A 155 -7.88 9.66 1.57
N LEU A 156 -6.68 9.39 1.05
CA LEU A 156 -6.15 9.97 -0.18
C LEU A 156 -6.63 9.11 -1.35
N SER A 157 -7.13 9.75 -2.39
CA SER A 157 -7.43 9.11 -3.67
C SER A 157 -6.83 9.93 -4.80
N CYS A 158 -6.06 9.26 -5.65
CA CYS A 158 -5.27 9.86 -6.71
C CYS A 158 -5.35 8.98 -7.95
N PRO A 159 -6.39 9.10 -8.80
CA PRO A 159 -6.51 8.26 -9.99
C PRO A 159 -5.36 8.53 -10.97
N CYS A 160 -4.64 7.48 -11.37
CA CYS A 160 -3.66 7.55 -12.45
C CYS A 160 -4.33 7.93 -13.78
N SER A 161 -3.64 8.70 -14.60
CA SER A 161 -4.01 8.95 -16.00
C SER A 161 -3.79 7.71 -16.87
N GLN A 162 -2.73 6.94 -16.60
CA GLN A 162 -2.49 5.63 -17.20
C GLN A 162 -2.38 4.57 -16.10
N THR A 163 -3.26 3.58 -16.13
CA THR A 163 -3.34 2.54 -15.10
C THR A 163 -2.46 1.34 -15.37
N ALA A 164 -1.84 1.25 -16.55
CA ALA A 164 -0.97 0.15 -16.95
C ALA A 164 0.33 0.75 -17.49
N VAL A 165 1.45 0.38 -16.87
CA VAL A 165 2.78 0.89 -17.23
C VAL A 165 3.68 -0.30 -17.56
N SER A 166 4.23 -0.34 -18.77
CA SER A 166 5.18 -1.39 -19.16
C SER A 166 6.42 -1.37 -18.26
N PHE A 167 6.90 -2.55 -17.85
CA PHE A 167 8.15 -2.65 -17.08
C PHE A 167 9.34 -2.07 -17.84
N SER A 168 9.34 -2.11 -19.17
CA SER A 168 10.43 -1.55 -19.99
C SER A 168 10.70 -0.05 -19.75
N GLU A 169 9.70 0.70 -19.30
CA GLU A 169 9.80 2.16 -19.09
C GLU A 169 10.55 2.54 -17.80
N PHE A 170 10.60 1.63 -16.82
CA PHE A 170 11.12 1.96 -15.48
C PHE A 170 11.95 0.86 -14.83
N LEU A 171 12.07 -0.33 -15.43
CA LEU A 171 12.81 -1.47 -14.89
C LEU A 171 13.76 -2.04 -15.95
N SER A 172 15.05 -2.08 -15.61
CA SER A 172 16.08 -2.77 -16.37
C SER A 172 16.65 -3.92 -15.54
N ILE A 173 16.71 -5.12 -16.12
CA ILE A 173 17.29 -6.32 -15.51
C ILE A 173 18.14 -7.00 -16.58
N GLU A 174 19.42 -7.19 -16.28
CA GLU A 174 20.35 -7.86 -17.17
C GLU A 174 21.36 -8.70 -16.36
N PRO A 175 21.90 -9.79 -16.92
CA PRO A 175 23.05 -10.46 -16.35
C PRO A 175 24.28 -9.54 -16.44
N ASN A 176 24.87 -9.22 -15.30
CA ASN A 176 26.11 -8.45 -15.27
C ASN A 176 27.29 -9.27 -15.81
N ALA A 177 27.33 -10.55 -15.47
CA ALA A 177 28.36 -11.47 -15.94
C ALA A 177 27.84 -12.90 -16.06
N TYR A 178 28.34 -13.61 -17.07
CA TYR A 178 28.24 -15.06 -17.18
C TYR A 178 29.57 -15.70 -16.79
N HIS A 179 29.54 -16.96 -16.37
CA HIS A 179 30.73 -17.72 -16.01
C HIS A 179 31.69 -17.78 -17.20
N GLN A 180 32.98 -17.55 -16.93
CA GLN A 180 34.05 -17.44 -17.93
C GLN A 180 34.15 -18.63 -18.91
N ILE A 181 33.68 -19.81 -18.49
CA ILE A 181 33.63 -21.00 -19.36
C ILE A 181 32.82 -20.77 -20.64
N CYS A 182 31.76 -19.96 -20.58
CA CYS A 182 30.90 -19.62 -21.72
C CYS A 182 31.51 -18.57 -22.68
N SER A 183 32.77 -18.18 -22.46
CA SER A 183 33.58 -17.34 -23.35
C SER A 183 35.03 -17.84 -23.46
N SER A 184 35.29 -19.07 -23.05
CA SER A 184 36.62 -19.67 -23.00
C SER A 184 36.96 -20.51 -24.23
N ASP A 185 38.22 -20.94 -24.33
CA ASP A 185 38.67 -21.86 -25.38
C ASP A 185 37.93 -23.20 -25.37
N PHE A 186 37.38 -23.61 -24.22
CA PHE A 186 36.68 -24.90 -24.03
C PHE A 186 35.39 -25.04 -24.85
N ILE A 187 34.80 -23.92 -25.28
CA ILE A 187 33.63 -23.90 -26.17
C ILE A 187 34.00 -23.52 -27.61
N SER A 188 35.30 -23.33 -27.89
CA SER A 188 35.78 -22.91 -29.21
C SER A 188 35.72 -24.05 -30.23
N PHE A 189 35.36 -23.74 -31.47
CA PHE A 189 35.35 -24.73 -32.56
C PHE A 189 36.71 -25.44 -32.74
N ARG A 190 37.81 -24.72 -32.51
CA ARG A 190 39.18 -25.26 -32.58
C ARG A 190 39.38 -26.39 -31.57
N PHE A 191 39.11 -26.14 -30.29
CA PHE A 191 39.26 -27.13 -29.23
C PHE A 191 38.35 -28.35 -29.46
N LEU A 192 37.09 -28.10 -29.83
CA LEU A 192 36.11 -29.15 -30.09
C LEU A 192 36.53 -30.10 -31.22
N ASN A 193 37.15 -29.59 -32.29
CA ASN A 193 37.61 -30.41 -33.40
C ASN A 193 38.89 -31.19 -33.06
N ILE A 194 39.77 -30.61 -32.24
CA ILE A 194 40.96 -31.32 -31.76
C ILE A 194 40.56 -32.55 -30.95
N LEU A 195 39.64 -32.37 -30.00
CA LEU A 195 39.11 -33.50 -29.21
C LEU A 195 38.42 -34.54 -30.09
N TRP A 196 37.72 -34.11 -31.14
CA TRP A 196 37.02 -35.01 -32.04
C TRP A 196 37.97 -35.90 -32.86
N GLY A 197 39.13 -35.38 -33.25
CA GLY A 197 40.14 -36.11 -34.00
C GLY A 197 39.66 -36.58 -35.39
N SER A 198 40.24 -37.69 -35.87
CA SER A 198 39.96 -38.25 -37.19
C SER A 198 38.64 -39.04 -37.25
N ASN A 199 37.98 -39.03 -38.42
CA ASN A 199 36.80 -39.87 -38.72
C ASN A 199 37.14 -41.18 -39.45
N ARG A 200 38.42 -41.47 -39.68
CA ARG A 200 38.81 -42.75 -40.29
C ARG A 200 38.47 -43.91 -39.36
N SER A 201 37.84 -44.95 -39.90
CA SER A 201 37.28 -46.08 -39.15
C SER A 201 38.30 -46.87 -38.33
N ASP A 202 39.54 -46.98 -38.81
CA ASP A 202 40.68 -47.62 -38.12
C ASP A 202 41.16 -46.87 -36.87
N VAL A 203 40.89 -45.57 -36.80
CA VAL A 203 41.24 -44.67 -35.70
C VAL A 203 40.01 -44.32 -34.84
N TYR A 204 38.80 -44.46 -35.39
CA TYR A 204 37.55 -44.01 -34.78
C TYR A 204 37.32 -44.59 -33.38
N PHE A 205 37.30 -45.92 -33.26
CA PHE A 205 37.05 -46.59 -31.98
C PHE A 205 38.20 -46.41 -30.98
N LYS A 206 39.42 -46.16 -31.49
CA LYS A 206 40.59 -45.90 -30.65
C LYS A 206 40.56 -44.52 -30.00
N LEU A 207 39.84 -43.55 -30.56
CA LEU A 207 39.71 -42.18 -30.05
C LEU A 207 38.33 -41.88 -29.46
N ILE A 208 37.58 -42.92 -29.07
CA ILE A 208 36.17 -42.74 -28.73
C ILE A 208 35.97 -41.80 -27.54
N ASP A 209 36.86 -41.82 -26.54
CA ASP A 209 36.75 -40.92 -25.38
C ASP A 209 37.05 -39.47 -25.71
N GLY A 210 37.98 -39.21 -26.64
CA GLY A 210 38.18 -37.87 -27.20
C GLY A 210 36.92 -37.34 -27.87
N LYS A 211 36.24 -38.20 -28.65
CA LYS A 211 34.94 -37.86 -29.29
C LYS A 211 33.82 -37.68 -28.28
N VAL A 212 33.79 -38.47 -27.21
CA VAL A 212 32.85 -38.29 -26.09
C VAL A 212 33.08 -36.93 -25.44
N LEU A 213 34.32 -36.60 -25.05
CA LEU A 213 34.65 -35.29 -24.50
C LEU A 213 34.30 -34.16 -25.47
N SER A 214 34.64 -34.28 -26.75
CA SER A 214 34.24 -33.30 -27.79
C SER A 214 32.73 -33.08 -27.79
N THR A 215 31.95 -34.15 -27.66
CA THR A 215 30.48 -34.08 -27.61
C THR A 215 29.98 -33.42 -26.33
N GLN A 216 30.60 -33.72 -25.18
CA GLN A 216 30.30 -33.03 -23.92
C GLN A 216 30.57 -31.51 -24.02
N PHE A 217 31.70 -31.10 -24.60
CA PHE A 217 32.03 -29.70 -24.76
C PHE A 217 31.20 -28.98 -25.83
N ARG A 218 30.79 -29.69 -26.89
CA ARG A 218 29.80 -29.18 -27.85
C ARG A 218 28.47 -28.91 -27.16
N LEU A 219 28.04 -29.82 -26.28
CA LEU A 219 26.84 -29.64 -25.49
C LEU A 219 26.99 -28.45 -24.52
N LEU A 220 28.15 -28.29 -23.86
CA LEU A 220 28.44 -27.13 -23.03
C LEU A 220 28.31 -25.82 -23.80
N ALA A 221 28.88 -25.75 -25.01
CA ALA A 221 28.78 -24.58 -25.89
C ALA A 221 27.31 -24.28 -26.26
N ALA A 222 26.53 -25.32 -26.60
CA ALA A 222 25.11 -25.19 -26.89
C ALA A 222 24.32 -24.71 -25.67
N LEU A 223 24.59 -25.26 -24.48
CA LEU A 223 23.94 -24.86 -23.22
C LEU A 223 24.28 -23.43 -22.81
N CYS A 224 25.52 -22.99 -22.99
CA CYS A 224 25.90 -21.58 -22.81
C CYS A 224 25.09 -20.64 -23.73
N SER A 225 24.94 -21.01 -25.01
CA SER A 225 24.14 -20.23 -25.97
C SER A 225 22.66 -20.24 -25.63
N LEU A 226 22.13 -21.41 -25.26
CA LEU A 226 20.73 -21.59 -24.88
C LEU A 226 20.40 -20.82 -23.60
N ALA A 227 21.30 -20.82 -22.61
CA ALA A 227 21.13 -20.04 -21.38
C ALA A 227 21.04 -18.53 -21.67
N LYS A 228 21.98 -17.99 -22.47
CA LYS A 228 21.94 -16.58 -22.91
C LYS A 228 20.64 -16.23 -23.64
N SER A 229 20.22 -17.09 -24.56
CA SER A 229 18.98 -16.89 -25.34
C SER A 229 17.73 -16.97 -24.46
N THR A 230 17.70 -17.91 -23.50
CA THR A 230 16.61 -18.09 -22.54
C THR A 230 16.45 -16.85 -21.67
N VAL A 231 17.55 -16.35 -21.10
CA VAL A 231 17.53 -15.14 -20.28
C VAL A 231 17.07 -13.93 -21.08
N LYS A 232 17.61 -13.74 -22.29
CA LYS A 232 17.21 -12.64 -23.19
C LYS A 232 15.71 -12.67 -23.48
N GLU A 233 15.16 -13.84 -23.79
CA GLU A 233 13.74 -14.00 -24.08
C GLU A 233 12.86 -13.78 -22.85
N ARG A 234 13.30 -14.25 -21.68
CA ARG A 234 12.61 -14.00 -20.40
C ARG A 234 12.62 -12.53 -20.02
N ILE A 235 13.73 -11.81 -20.23
CA ILE A 235 13.81 -10.36 -20.05
C ILE A 235 12.82 -9.67 -20.99
N ARG A 236 12.84 -10.00 -22.28
CA ARG A 236 11.92 -9.44 -23.28
C ARG A 236 10.45 -9.66 -22.87
N THR A 237 10.13 -10.86 -22.40
CA THR A 237 8.78 -11.19 -21.92
C THR A 237 8.39 -10.34 -20.71
N LEU A 238 9.31 -10.17 -19.74
CA LEU A 238 9.07 -9.34 -18.56
C LEU A 238 8.91 -7.86 -18.93
N SER A 239 9.78 -7.32 -19.79
CA SER A 239 9.73 -5.95 -20.27
C SER A 239 8.39 -5.62 -20.93
N ASN A 240 7.80 -6.58 -21.64
CA ASN A 240 6.49 -6.41 -22.28
C ASN A 240 5.30 -6.55 -21.32
N ARG A 241 5.50 -7.00 -20.08
CA ARG A 241 4.44 -7.02 -19.08
C ARG A 241 4.21 -5.62 -18.52
N GLU A 242 3.01 -5.41 -18.01
CA GLU A 242 2.60 -4.14 -17.44
C GLU A 242 2.37 -4.28 -15.92
N LEU A 243 2.76 -3.24 -15.20
CA LEU A 243 2.36 -3.01 -13.82
C LEU A 243 1.03 -2.26 -13.83
N VAL A 244 -0.01 -2.88 -13.27
CA VAL A 244 -1.37 -2.31 -13.25
C VAL A 244 -1.66 -1.67 -11.90
N THR A 245 -1.83 -0.34 -11.89
CA THR A 245 -2.07 0.46 -10.69
C THR A 245 -3.13 1.52 -10.99
N VAL A 246 -4.25 1.49 -10.25
CA VAL A 246 -5.34 2.49 -10.39
C VAL A 246 -4.95 3.82 -9.74
N GLU A 247 -4.16 3.75 -8.68
CA GLU A 247 -3.60 4.88 -7.96
C GLU A 247 -2.07 4.70 -7.89
N PRO A 248 -1.28 5.79 -7.86
CA PRO A 248 0.17 5.69 -7.80
C PRO A 248 0.60 4.94 -6.54
N LEU A 249 1.52 4.01 -6.71
CA LEU A 249 2.18 3.35 -5.58
C LEU A 249 3.05 4.37 -4.84
N SER A 250 3.11 4.28 -3.50
CA SER A 250 4.16 4.98 -2.75
C SER A 250 5.53 4.45 -3.15
N ARG A 251 6.58 5.26 -2.97
CA ARG A 251 7.98 4.89 -3.20
C ARG A 251 8.32 3.52 -2.59
N HIS A 252 7.94 3.32 -1.32
CA HIS A 252 8.17 2.07 -0.60
C HIS A 252 7.41 0.90 -1.24
N SER A 253 6.12 1.08 -1.54
CA SER A 253 5.30 0.03 -2.15
C SER A 253 5.77 -0.33 -3.56
N PHE A 254 6.26 0.66 -4.33
CA PHE A 254 6.90 0.45 -5.61
C PHE A 254 8.17 -0.38 -5.44
N ASP A 255 9.09 0.06 -4.59
CA ASP A 255 10.37 -0.63 -4.40
C ASP A 255 10.16 -2.09 -3.92
N ASP A 256 9.19 -2.34 -3.01
CA ASP A 256 8.81 -3.69 -2.57
C ASP A 256 8.26 -4.56 -3.71
N GLN A 257 7.35 -4.01 -4.51
CA GLN A 257 6.75 -4.74 -5.63
C GLN A 257 7.81 -5.06 -6.69
N ILE A 258 8.67 -4.10 -7.02
CA ILE A 258 9.77 -4.32 -7.97
C ILE A 258 10.77 -5.33 -7.42
N HIS A 259 11.12 -5.26 -6.14
CA HIS A 259 11.98 -6.25 -5.52
C HIS A 259 11.38 -7.66 -5.59
N SER A 260 10.08 -7.80 -5.33
CA SER A 260 9.35 -9.07 -5.47
C SER A 260 9.37 -9.57 -6.92
N VAL A 261 9.09 -8.70 -7.90
CA VAL A 261 9.14 -9.07 -9.34
C VAL A 261 10.55 -9.51 -9.75
N VAL A 262 11.58 -8.75 -9.40
CA VAL A 262 12.99 -9.06 -9.73
C VAL A 262 13.45 -10.35 -9.06
N SER A 263 13.14 -10.55 -7.78
CA SER A 263 13.54 -11.76 -7.04
C SER A 263 12.83 -13.00 -7.58
N ASN A 264 11.54 -12.90 -7.90
CA ASN A 264 10.81 -13.98 -8.57
C ASN A 264 11.39 -14.27 -9.95
N PHE A 265 11.71 -13.24 -10.75
CA PHE A 265 12.35 -13.42 -12.05
C PHE A 265 13.69 -14.18 -11.94
N ARG A 266 14.55 -13.76 -11.01
CA ARG A 266 15.87 -14.39 -10.77
C ARG A 266 15.77 -15.83 -10.29
N ARG A 267 14.70 -16.18 -9.56
CA ARG A 267 14.51 -17.53 -9.00
C ARG A 267 13.82 -18.47 -9.98
N GLU A 268 12.75 -18.02 -10.63
CA GLU A 268 11.96 -18.89 -11.52
C GLU A 268 12.66 -19.11 -12.87
N THR A 269 13.46 -18.16 -13.36
CA THR A 269 14.13 -18.30 -14.67
C THR A 269 15.11 -19.50 -14.71
N PRO A 270 16.08 -19.65 -13.78
CA PRO A 270 16.93 -20.83 -13.73
C PRO A 270 16.16 -22.11 -13.38
N ARG A 271 15.16 -22.02 -12.49
CA ARG A 271 14.35 -23.16 -12.07
C ARG A 271 13.56 -23.76 -13.24
N ASP A 272 12.92 -22.93 -14.06
CA ASP A 272 12.18 -23.39 -15.23
C ASP A 272 13.12 -24.04 -16.25
N PHE A 273 14.28 -23.40 -16.49
CA PHE A 273 15.31 -23.95 -17.37
C PHE A 273 15.78 -25.34 -16.89
N ARG A 274 16.12 -25.46 -15.60
CA ARG A 274 16.52 -26.73 -14.99
C ARG A 274 15.45 -27.79 -15.15
N ARG A 275 14.19 -27.50 -14.83
CA ARG A 275 13.07 -28.45 -14.96
C ARG A 275 12.92 -28.97 -16.39
N THR A 276 12.98 -28.07 -17.39
CA THR A 276 12.92 -28.49 -18.79
C THR A 276 14.11 -29.36 -19.18
N HIS A 277 15.31 -29.00 -18.73
CA HIS A 277 16.52 -29.77 -19.00
C HIS A 277 16.51 -31.16 -18.34
N GLU A 278 16.12 -31.24 -17.06
CA GLU A 278 15.95 -32.49 -16.32
C GLU A 278 14.92 -33.39 -17.00
N TYR A 279 13.75 -32.84 -17.37
CA TYR A 279 12.71 -33.57 -18.09
C TYR A 279 13.23 -34.21 -19.38
N VAL A 280 14.01 -33.47 -20.18
CA VAL A 280 14.61 -34.01 -21.41
C VAL A 280 15.59 -35.13 -21.08
N ASN A 281 16.44 -34.98 -20.07
CA ASN A 281 17.42 -36.00 -19.70
C ASN A 281 16.75 -37.27 -19.14
N ASP A 282 15.72 -37.11 -18.32
CA ASP A 282 14.92 -38.21 -17.79
C ASP A 282 14.21 -38.95 -18.91
N MET A 283 13.68 -38.22 -19.90
CA MET A 283 13.10 -38.84 -21.11
C MET A 283 14.14 -39.60 -21.93
N LEU A 284 15.35 -39.05 -22.09
CA LEU A 284 16.43 -39.73 -22.81
C LEU A 284 16.83 -41.05 -22.12
N HIS A 285 16.91 -41.03 -20.79
CA HIS A 285 17.25 -42.21 -19.99
C HIS A 285 16.11 -43.25 -19.94
N ALA A 286 14.88 -42.83 -19.65
CA ALA A 286 13.73 -43.72 -19.50
C ALA A 286 13.38 -44.47 -20.80
N ASN A 287 13.61 -43.83 -21.95
CA ASN A 287 13.43 -44.46 -23.26
C ASN A 287 14.67 -45.21 -23.74
N GLN A 288 15.73 -45.28 -22.93
CA GLN A 288 16.98 -45.98 -23.22
C GLN A 288 17.57 -45.61 -24.59
N PHE A 289 17.51 -44.32 -24.96
CA PHE A 289 17.99 -43.88 -26.27
C PHE A 289 19.48 -44.19 -26.44
N GLN A 290 19.80 -45.12 -27.33
CA GLN A 290 21.18 -45.48 -27.63
C GLN A 290 21.87 -44.31 -28.33
N ASN A 291 23.05 -43.93 -27.83
CA ASN A 291 23.86 -42.91 -28.47
C ASN A 291 24.95 -43.54 -29.37
N PHE A 292 25.33 -42.84 -30.43
CA PHE A 292 26.30 -43.35 -31.42
C PHE A 292 27.73 -43.54 -30.87
N LEU A 293 28.05 -42.96 -29.71
CA LEU A 293 29.34 -43.12 -29.02
C LEU A 293 29.35 -44.37 -28.15
N LEU A 294 28.24 -45.13 -28.09
CA LEU A 294 28.11 -46.40 -27.38
C LEU A 294 28.45 -46.30 -25.89
N THR A 295 28.29 -45.12 -25.28
CA THR A 295 28.61 -44.91 -23.85
C THR A 295 27.52 -45.42 -22.91
N ASN A 296 26.30 -45.65 -23.39
CA ASN A 296 25.20 -46.24 -22.61
C ASN A 296 24.86 -47.67 -23.00
N TRP A 297 25.11 -48.07 -24.25
CA TRP A 297 24.73 -49.39 -24.76
C TRP A 297 25.76 -49.94 -25.73
N ASN A 298 26.24 -51.15 -25.47
CA ASN A 298 27.17 -51.88 -26.31
C ASN A 298 26.42 -52.61 -27.43
N LEU A 299 27.06 -52.67 -28.60
CA LEU A 299 26.66 -53.49 -29.73
C LEU A 299 27.78 -54.48 -30.02
N VAL A 300 27.48 -55.77 -29.89
CA VAL A 300 28.44 -56.84 -30.14
C VAL A 300 27.91 -57.69 -31.27
N THR A 301 28.65 -57.72 -32.38
CA THR A 301 28.38 -58.63 -33.50
C THR A 301 29.15 -59.92 -33.29
N THR A 302 28.44 -61.04 -33.19
CA THR A 302 29.05 -62.38 -33.04
C THR A 302 28.65 -63.24 -34.24
N SER A 303 29.60 -63.94 -34.83
CA SER A 303 29.34 -64.93 -35.88
C SER A 303 29.45 -66.35 -35.32
N VAL A 304 28.43 -67.17 -35.50
CA VAL A 304 28.45 -68.61 -35.20
C VAL A 304 28.11 -69.36 -36.48
N GLY A 305 29.11 -69.93 -37.15
CA GLY A 305 28.96 -70.46 -38.51
C GLY A 305 28.71 -69.33 -39.52
N GLU A 306 27.69 -69.46 -40.35
CA GLU A 306 27.23 -68.43 -41.30
C GLU A 306 26.21 -67.44 -40.68
N LEU A 307 25.79 -67.66 -39.43
CA LEU A 307 24.81 -66.81 -38.76
C LEU A 307 25.51 -65.64 -38.06
N HIS A 308 25.05 -64.43 -38.39
CA HIS A 308 25.46 -63.20 -37.74
C HIS A 308 24.42 -62.76 -36.71
N TYR A 309 24.80 -62.71 -35.44
CA TYR A 309 23.99 -62.23 -34.35
C TYR A 309 24.43 -60.83 -33.94
N LEU A 310 23.48 -59.93 -33.75
CA LEU A 310 23.69 -58.67 -33.07
C LEU A 310 23.20 -58.80 -31.64
N SER A 311 24.12 -58.87 -30.69
CA SER A 311 23.82 -58.79 -29.27
C SER A 311 23.97 -57.35 -28.80
N THR A 312 23.09 -56.93 -27.90
CA THR A 312 23.14 -55.60 -27.29
C THR A 312 23.08 -55.74 -25.78
N SER A 313 23.86 -54.94 -25.06
CA SER A 313 23.86 -54.94 -23.61
C SER A 313 24.14 -53.54 -23.07
N PRO A 314 23.56 -53.16 -21.91
CA PRO A 314 23.88 -51.89 -21.30
C PRO A 314 25.35 -51.81 -20.90
N VAL A 315 25.92 -50.62 -21.02
CA VAL A 315 27.27 -50.36 -20.49
C VAL A 315 27.21 -50.39 -18.96
N SER A 316 28.12 -51.14 -18.36
CA SER A 316 28.30 -51.21 -16.92
C SER A 316 29.69 -50.77 -16.51
N VAL A 317 29.77 -49.92 -15.48
CA VAL A 317 31.02 -49.39 -14.94
C VAL A 317 31.26 -49.95 -13.54
N ASN A 318 32.52 -50.26 -13.23
CA ASN A 318 32.97 -50.66 -11.90
C ASN A 318 34.23 -49.86 -11.53
N GLU A 319 34.05 -48.64 -11.00
CA GLU A 319 35.17 -47.74 -10.68
C GLU A 319 35.40 -47.55 -9.17
N SER A 320 34.59 -48.19 -8.32
CA SER A 320 34.69 -48.10 -6.85
C SER A 320 34.32 -49.39 -6.13
N GLY A 321 34.35 -50.54 -6.82
CA GLY A 321 33.85 -51.82 -6.30
C GLY A 321 32.32 -51.95 -6.33
N GLN A 322 31.61 -50.90 -6.70
CA GLN A 322 30.17 -50.90 -6.94
C GLN A 322 29.89 -50.99 -8.44
N PHE A 323 29.07 -51.97 -8.82
CA PHE A 323 28.61 -52.12 -10.20
C PHE A 323 27.50 -51.11 -10.51
N CYS A 324 27.71 -50.27 -11.52
CA CYS A 324 26.73 -49.29 -11.97
C CYS A 324 26.37 -49.58 -13.43
N SER A 325 25.08 -49.82 -13.72
CA SER A 325 24.59 -50.07 -15.08
C SER A 325 23.87 -48.85 -15.64
N CYS A 326 24.18 -48.48 -16.88
CA CYS A 326 23.50 -47.41 -17.60
C CYS A 326 22.04 -47.72 -17.97
N GLU A 327 21.59 -48.95 -17.75
CA GLU A 327 20.18 -49.32 -17.84
C GLU A 327 19.37 -48.82 -16.64
N THR A 328 19.96 -48.87 -15.45
CA THR A 328 19.26 -48.62 -14.19
C THR A 328 19.60 -47.28 -13.57
N SER A 329 20.72 -46.68 -13.95
CA SER A 329 21.15 -45.38 -13.41
C SER A 329 21.80 -44.49 -14.46
N SER A 330 21.30 -43.25 -14.56
CA SER A 330 21.87 -42.19 -15.38
C SER A 330 23.16 -41.60 -14.80
N THR A 331 23.43 -41.85 -13.52
CA THR A 331 24.57 -41.26 -12.79
C THR A 331 25.85 -42.08 -12.85
N CYS A 332 25.84 -43.22 -13.55
CA CYS A 332 27.05 -44.02 -13.74
C CYS A 332 28.10 -43.21 -14.51
N THR A 333 29.30 -43.18 -13.96
CA THR A 333 30.45 -42.46 -14.52
C THR A 333 31.71 -43.29 -14.46
N ARG A 334 32.62 -43.02 -15.40
CA ARG A 334 34.02 -43.46 -15.36
C ARG A 334 34.95 -42.26 -15.55
N SER A 335 36.02 -42.22 -14.78
CA SER A 335 37.10 -41.23 -14.79
C SER A 335 38.30 -41.67 -15.62
N LYS A 336 38.47 -42.98 -15.82
CA LYS A 336 39.52 -43.51 -16.70
C LYS A 336 39.15 -43.34 -18.17
N LEU A 337 39.87 -42.46 -18.86
CA LEU A 337 39.76 -42.22 -20.29
C LEU A 337 40.76 -43.06 -21.08
N GLN A 338 40.35 -43.54 -22.24
CA GLN A 338 41.13 -44.37 -23.15
C GLN A 338 41.41 -43.62 -24.46
N ASN A 339 42.67 -43.61 -24.89
CA ASN A 339 43.07 -43.17 -26.22
C ASN A 339 44.09 -44.15 -26.80
N MET A 340 43.71 -44.83 -27.87
CA MET A 340 44.51 -45.86 -28.54
C MET A 340 44.96 -46.93 -27.56
N ASN A 341 46.17 -46.78 -27.01
CA ASN A 341 46.80 -47.69 -26.04
C ASN A 341 47.09 -47.02 -24.69
N ASN A 342 46.76 -45.74 -24.54
CA ASN A 342 47.01 -44.95 -23.34
C ASN A 342 45.73 -44.84 -22.52
N GLN A 343 45.86 -44.95 -21.21
CA GLN A 343 44.80 -44.69 -20.25
C GLN A 343 45.23 -43.55 -19.34
N ALA A 344 44.36 -42.57 -19.14
CA ALA A 344 44.63 -41.40 -18.31
C ALA A 344 43.40 -41.00 -17.50
N THR A 345 43.62 -40.32 -16.40
CA THR A 345 42.57 -39.73 -15.55
C THR A 345 42.86 -38.25 -15.42
N PHE A 346 41.84 -37.42 -15.59
CA PHE A 346 41.95 -35.96 -15.44
C PHE A 346 41.03 -35.50 -14.33
N ALA A 347 41.54 -34.65 -13.44
CA ALA A 347 40.78 -34.16 -12.29
C ALA A 347 39.47 -33.51 -12.75
N GLY A 348 38.34 -34.03 -12.28
CA GLY A 348 37.03 -33.50 -12.61
C GLY A 348 36.45 -33.88 -13.98
N LEU A 349 37.16 -34.60 -14.85
CA LEU A 349 36.58 -35.04 -16.13
C LEU A 349 36.11 -36.49 -16.05
N VAL A 350 34.83 -36.71 -16.38
CA VAL A 350 34.23 -38.05 -16.38
C VAL A 350 33.38 -38.32 -17.62
N VAL A 351 33.30 -39.59 -18.01
CA VAL A 351 32.37 -40.08 -19.02
C VAL A 351 31.18 -40.72 -18.33
N GLY A 352 29.97 -40.24 -18.63
CA GLY A 352 28.72 -40.84 -18.18
C GLY A 352 28.05 -41.69 -19.26
N CYS A 353 26.90 -42.28 -18.91
CA CYS A 353 26.09 -43.06 -19.85
C CYS A 353 25.73 -42.28 -21.11
N LEU A 354 25.35 -41.01 -20.95
CA LEU A 354 25.17 -40.07 -22.05
C LEU A 354 26.18 -38.92 -21.89
N PRO A 355 26.58 -38.24 -23.00
CA PRO A 355 27.44 -37.07 -22.92
C PRO A 355 26.90 -35.99 -21.97
N VAL A 356 25.58 -35.78 -21.92
CA VAL A 356 24.96 -34.84 -20.97
C VAL A 356 25.16 -35.25 -19.50
N HIS A 357 25.09 -36.54 -19.18
CA HIS A 357 25.33 -37.02 -17.81
C HIS A 357 26.79 -36.85 -17.42
N GLY A 358 27.72 -37.23 -18.31
CA GLY A 358 29.16 -37.04 -18.09
C GLY A 358 29.53 -35.57 -17.91
N LEU A 359 28.99 -34.68 -18.76
CA LEU A 359 29.19 -33.24 -18.63
C LEU A 359 28.70 -32.73 -17.27
N ARG A 360 27.45 -33.06 -16.88
CA ARG A 360 26.87 -32.56 -15.62
C ARG A 360 27.63 -33.02 -14.38
N LEU A 361 28.16 -34.24 -14.40
CA LEU A 361 28.89 -34.84 -13.28
C LEU A 361 30.38 -34.46 -13.26
N SER A 362 30.91 -33.94 -14.36
CA SER A 362 32.25 -33.37 -14.41
C SER A 362 32.34 -32.07 -13.60
N THR A 363 33.53 -31.75 -13.09
CA THR A 363 33.85 -30.53 -12.34
C THR A 363 34.85 -29.67 -13.11
N LEU A 364 35.10 -28.45 -12.64
CA LEU A 364 35.99 -27.49 -13.30
C LEU A 364 37.46 -27.61 -12.91
N GLU A 365 37.86 -28.61 -12.12
CA GLU A 365 39.21 -28.71 -11.55
C GLU A 365 40.33 -28.66 -12.61
N CYS A 366 40.26 -29.51 -13.64
CA CYS A 366 41.24 -29.51 -14.73
C CYS A 366 41.31 -28.17 -15.49
N PHE A 367 40.19 -27.43 -15.56
CA PHE A 367 40.06 -26.22 -16.36
C PHE A 367 40.84 -25.04 -15.79
N TYR A 368 41.15 -25.09 -14.49
CA TYR A 368 41.95 -24.08 -13.79
C TYR A 368 43.42 -24.48 -13.66
N SER A 369 43.82 -25.68 -14.12
CA SER A 369 45.18 -26.22 -13.99
C SER A 369 45.88 -26.29 -15.34
N SER A 370 46.94 -25.49 -15.53
CA SER A 370 47.76 -25.53 -16.75
C SER A 370 48.44 -26.88 -16.99
N GLU A 371 48.83 -27.57 -15.91
CA GLU A 371 49.40 -28.93 -15.97
C GLU A 371 48.38 -29.92 -16.53
N CYS A 372 47.17 -29.94 -15.95
CA CYS A 372 46.10 -30.84 -16.40
C CYS A 372 45.72 -30.61 -17.88
N LEU A 373 45.66 -29.36 -18.31
CA LEU A 373 45.36 -29.01 -19.71
C LEU A 373 46.49 -29.42 -20.68
N THR A 374 47.73 -29.36 -20.22
CA THR A 374 48.90 -29.81 -20.99
C THR A 374 48.84 -31.33 -21.16
N ASP A 375 48.58 -32.07 -20.08
CA ASP A 375 48.42 -33.52 -20.12
C ASP A 375 47.25 -33.94 -21.01
N LEU A 376 46.14 -33.19 -20.98
CA LEU A 376 44.99 -33.44 -21.84
C LEU A 376 45.35 -33.25 -23.32
N ALA A 377 46.14 -32.22 -23.65
CA ALA A 377 46.59 -31.96 -25.01
C ALA A 377 47.51 -33.09 -25.52
N VAL A 378 48.43 -33.57 -24.68
CA VAL A 378 49.28 -34.73 -24.98
C VAL A 378 48.41 -35.97 -25.17
N PHE A 379 47.43 -36.20 -24.29
CA PHE A 379 46.52 -37.33 -24.39
C PHE A 379 45.79 -37.36 -25.73
N VAL A 380 45.36 -36.22 -26.29
CA VAL A 380 44.70 -36.17 -27.61
C VAL A 380 45.65 -35.97 -28.79
N ASN A 381 46.96 -36.13 -28.60
CA ASN A 381 48.01 -35.94 -29.62
C ASN A 381 47.94 -34.57 -30.32
N SER A 382 47.75 -33.50 -29.53
CA SER A 382 47.64 -32.12 -30.01
C SER A 382 48.72 -31.23 -29.41
N SER A 383 49.24 -30.29 -30.21
CA SER A 383 50.11 -29.22 -29.74
C SER A 383 49.35 -27.99 -29.21
N PHE A 384 48.03 -27.93 -29.44
CA PHE A 384 47.20 -26.87 -28.91
C PHE A 384 46.76 -27.19 -27.47
N VAL A 385 47.15 -26.33 -26.55
CA VAL A 385 46.73 -26.34 -25.14
C VAL A 385 45.72 -25.19 -24.96
N PRO A 386 44.48 -25.44 -24.49
CA PRO A 386 43.53 -24.38 -24.21
C PRO A 386 44.01 -23.51 -23.04
N SER A 387 43.65 -22.23 -23.06
CA SER A 387 44.00 -21.32 -21.97
C SER A 387 43.25 -21.71 -20.69
N PRO A 388 43.94 -21.81 -19.54
CA PRO A 388 43.26 -22.10 -18.27
C PRO A 388 42.30 -20.97 -17.90
N LEU A 389 41.22 -21.34 -17.22
CA LEU A 389 40.30 -20.38 -16.61
C LEU A 389 41.04 -19.55 -15.56
N ASN A 390 40.66 -18.28 -15.43
CA ASN A 390 41.33 -17.35 -14.53
C ASN A 390 40.77 -17.48 -13.11
N GLN A 391 41.58 -17.97 -12.19
CA GLN A 391 41.22 -18.12 -10.77
C GLN A 391 41.06 -16.78 -10.04
N SER A 392 41.63 -15.69 -10.56
CA SER A 392 41.53 -14.35 -9.97
C SER A 392 40.20 -13.65 -10.25
N ILE A 393 39.40 -14.15 -11.20
CA ILE A 393 38.06 -13.61 -11.46
C ILE A 393 37.11 -14.18 -10.40
N PRO A 394 36.44 -13.33 -9.59
CA PRO A 394 35.47 -13.80 -8.61
C PRO A 394 34.35 -14.59 -9.31
N SER A 395 34.10 -15.80 -8.83
CA SER A 395 32.97 -16.62 -9.25
C SER A 395 32.17 -17.04 -8.03
N ARG A 396 30.84 -17.04 -8.16
CA ARG A 396 29.97 -17.63 -7.14
C ARG A 396 30.04 -19.16 -7.13
N PHE A 397 30.58 -19.75 -8.19
CA PHE A 397 30.88 -21.17 -8.31
C PHE A 397 32.35 -21.37 -7.96
N THR A 398 32.63 -21.63 -6.68
CA THR A 398 34.00 -21.61 -6.15
C THR A 398 34.94 -22.55 -6.93
N PRO A 399 36.15 -22.09 -7.33
CA PRO A 399 37.09 -22.87 -8.13
C PRO A 399 37.80 -24.00 -7.36
N ILE A 400 37.66 -24.06 -6.03
CA ILE A 400 38.46 -24.94 -5.13
C ILE A 400 37.62 -26.09 -4.54
N SER A 401 36.28 -26.02 -4.62
CA SER A 401 35.40 -27.15 -4.29
C SER A 401 34.90 -27.80 -5.58
N PRO A 402 34.68 -29.12 -5.60
CA PRO A 402 34.22 -29.86 -6.79
C PRO A 402 32.77 -29.46 -7.11
N THR A 403 32.57 -28.25 -7.62
CA THR A 403 31.27 -27.79 -8.11
C THR A 403 31.02 -28.49 -9.44
N PRO A 404 30.00 -29.34 -9.55
CA PRO A 404 29.70 -29.99 -10.81
C PRO A 404 29.27 -28.95 -11.85
N ILE A 405 29.65 -29.15 -13.11
CA ILE A 405 29.19 -28.32 -14.23
C ILE A 405 27.65 -28.35 -14.31
N GLY A 406 27.01 -29.43 -13.84
CA GLY A 406 25.56 -29.49 -13.65
C GLY A 406 24.99 -28.31 -12.86
N THR A 407 25.66 -27.88 -11.79
CA THR A 407 25.24 -26.73 -10.98
C THR A 407 25.31 -25.43 -11.78
N LEU A 408 26.35 -25.27 -12.61
CA LEU A 408 26.46 -24.09 -13.48
C LEU A 408 25.34 -24.08 -14.53
N ILE A 409 25.04 -25.23 -15.13
CA ILE A 409 23.94 -25.39 -16.10
C ILE A 409 22.61 -25.01 -15.45
N ASP A 410 22.34 -25.54 -14.26
CA ASP A 410 21.09 -25.33 -13.52
C ASP A 410 20.87 -23.87 -13.13
N GLU A 411 21.96 -23.12 -13.01
CA GLU A 411 22.02 -21.71 -12.66
C GLU A 411 22.27 -20.79 -13.88
N LEU A 412 22.05 -21.31 -15.09
CA LEU A 412 22.17 -20.59 -16.37
C LEU A 412 23.56 -19.98 -16.63
N PHE A 413 24.60 -20.47 -15.95
CA PHE A 413 25.95 -19.91 -15.96
C PHE A 413 26.02 -18.44 -15.54
N ILE A 414 25.02 -17.91 -14.84
CA ILE A 414 25.02 -16.49 -14.45
C ILE A 414 25.87 -16.32 -13.21
N GLU A 415 26.78 -15.35 -13.19
CA GLU A 415 27.60 -15.03 -12.01
C GLU A 415 26.93 -13.98 -11.13
N SER A 416 26.44 -12.92 -11.76
CA SER A 416 25.77 -11.81 -11.08
C SER A 416 24.72 -11.18 -11.97
N TRP A 417 23.70 -10.63 -11.32
CA TRP A 417 22.63 -9.88 -11.96
C TRP A 417 22.81 -8.39 -11.66
N GLN A 418 22.53 -7.54 -12.64
CA GLN A 418 22.38 -6.11 -12.47
C GLN A 418 20.92 -5.74 -12.72
N ASN A 419 20.35 -4.93 -11.84
CA ASN A 419 19.02 -4.39 -12.03
C ASN A 419 18.96 -2.93 -11.58
N SER A 420 18.16 -2.14 -12.26
CA SER A 420 17.85 -0.77 -11.87
C SER A 420 16.38 -0.50 -12.06
N SER A 421 15.81 0.29 -11.16
CA SER A 421 14.43 0.76 -11.25
C SER A 421 14.34 2.26 -11.05
N ASN A 422 13.44 2.91 -11.79
CA ASN A 422 13.24 4.36 -11.73
C ASN A 422 11.79 4.68 -11.35
N TYR A 423 11.58 4.99 -10.07
CA TYR A 423 10.27 5.40 -9.58
C TYR A 423 9.75 6.68 -10.22
N SER A 424 10.63 7.66 -10.50
CA SER A 424 10.20 8.92 -11.13
C SER A 424 9.69 8.68 -12.55
N SER A 425 10.29 7.75 -13.30
CA SER A 425 9.77 7.31 -14.61
C SER A 425 8.41 6.63 -14.47
N TYR A 426 8.22 5.78 -13.47
CA TYR A 426 6.92 5.17 -13.20
C TYR A 426 5.85 6.22 -12.84
N TYR A 427 6.17 7.12 -11.92
CA TYR A 427 5.24 8.14 -11.43
C TYR A 427 4.85 9.13 -12.55
N SER A 428 5.79 9.51 -13.42
CA SER A 428 5.51 10.42 -14.54
C SER A 428 4.59 9.82 -15.60
N ILE A 429 4.49 8.48 -15.69
CA ILE A 429 3.56 7.80 -16.60
C ILE A 429 2.18 7.62 -15.94
N CYS A 430 2.12 7.21 -14.67
CA CYS A 430 0.85 7.19 -13.92
C CYS A 430 0.24 8.59 -13.85
N ALA A 431 1.04 9.63 -13.61
CA ALA A 431 0.70 11.05 -13.66
C ALA A 431 -0.75 11.36 -13.20
N PRO A 432 -1.06 11.31 -11.90
CA PRO A 432 -2.42 11.53 -11.43
C PRO A 432 -2.94 12.91 -11.84
N SER A 433 -4.15 12.96 -12.40
CA SER A 433 -4.76 14.22 -12.86
C SER A 433 -5.18 15.13 -11.69
N ASN A 434 -5.63 14.52 -10.61
CA ASN A 434 -5.93 15.16 -9.35
C ASN A 434 -5.73 14.19 -8.18
N CYS A 435 -5.45 14.73 -7.00
CA CYS A 435 -5.48 14.01 -5.74
C CYS A 435 -6.51 14.65 -4.81
N ARG A 436 -7.39 13.85 -4.23
CA ARG A 436 -8.38 14.28 -3.26
C ARG A 436 -8.13 13.59 -1.93
N TYR A 437 -8.12 14.35 -0.84
CA TYR A 437 -8.11 13.78 0.51
C TYR A 437 -9.20 14.39 1.37
N THR A 438 -9.68 13.63 2.35
CA THR A 438 -10.60 14.14 3.37
C THR A 438 -9.92 14.28 4.71
N TYR A 439 -10.23 15.37 5.41
CA TYR A 439 -9.80 15.60 6.78
C TYR A 439 -10.97 16.08 7.63
N VAL A 440 -10.87 15.82 8.92
CA VAL A 440 -11.95 16.05 9.88
C VAL A 440 -11.54 17.23 10.76
N GLU A 441 -12.33 18.29 10.74
CA GLU A 441 -12.07 19.51 11.51
C GLU A 441 -13.31 19.91 12.31
N ARG A 442 -13.10 20.45 13.50
CA ARG A 442 -14.18 20.96 14.34
C ARG A 442 -14.83 22.16 13.65
N ASN A 443 -16.14 22.32 13.90
CA ASN A 443 -16.88 23.44 13.33
C ASN A 443 -16.25 24.77 13.75
N ASP A 444 -16.05 25.65 12.77
CA ASP A 444 -15.50 26.99 13.00
C ASP A 444 -16.41 27.80 13.96
N PHE A 445 -15.80 28.72 14.70
CA PHE A 445 -16.50 29.69 15.54
C PHE A 445 -17.55 30.46 14.74
N VAL A 446 -17.24 30.84 13.49
CA VAL A 446 -18.18 31.56 12.63
C VAL A 446 -19.43 30.73 12.36
N TYR A 447 -19.26 29.45 11.98
CA TYR A 447 -20.38 28.53 11.76
C TYR A 447 -21.22 28.33 13.03
N THR A 448 -20.54 28.19 14.17
CA THR A 448 -21.19 28.05 15.48
C THR A 448 -22.03 29.28 15.82
N LEU A 449 -21.46 30.48 15.63
CA LEU A 449 -22.13 31.74 15.90
C LEU A 449 -23.33 31.97 14.98
N THR A 450 -23.19 31.72 13.68
CA THR A 450 -24.29 31.88 12.73
C THR A 450 -25.43 30.92 13.01
N THR A 451 -25.13 29.70 13.45
CA THR A 451 -26.14 28.69 13.79
C THR A 451 -26.90 29.09 15.05
N ILE A 452 -26.21 29.59 16.09
CA ILE A 452 -26.85 30.08 17.33
C ILE A 452 -27.77 31.27 17.04
N LEU A 453 -27.34 32.22 16.21
CA LEU A 453 -28.15 33.39 15.85
C LEU A 453 -29.38 33.02 15.03
N GLY A 454 -29.25 32.11 14.05
CA GLY A 454 -30.40 31.62 13.28
C GLY A 454 -31.41 30.87 14.15
N LEU A 455 -30.92 30.06 15.10
CA LEU A 455 -31.76 29.32 16.03
C LEU A 455 -32.44 30.24 17.05
N TYR A 456 -31.74 31.28 17.52
CA TYR A 456 -32.28 32.30 18.42
C TYR A 456 -33.54 32.93 17.83
N GLY A 457 -33.50 33.38 16.57
CA GLY A 457 -34.65 33.99 15.90
C GLY A 457 -35.86 33.05 15.77
N GLY A 458 -35.63 31.78 15.43
CA GLY A 458 -36.71 30.80 15.35
C GLY A 458 -37.33 30.46 16.71
N LEU A 459 -36.51 30.36 17.75
CA LEU A 459 -36.99 30.09 19.11
C LEU A 459 -37.73 31.27 19.72
N THR A 460 -37.32 32.52 19.45
CA THR A 460 -37.98 33.70 20.02
C THR A 460 -39.39 33.89 19.49
N GLU A 461 -39.67 33.50 18.24
CA GLU A 461 -41.00 33.64 17.63
C GLU A 461 -41.90 32.40 17.83
N GLY A 462 -41.35 31.19 17.68
CA GLY A 462 -42.15 29.96 17.73
C GLY A 462 -42.47 29.47 19.15
N LEU A 463 -41.50 29.53 20.06
CA LEU A 463 -41.63 28.98 21.40
C LEU A 463 -42.71 29.68 22.25
N PRO A 464 -42.93 31.01 22.17
CA PRO A 464 -44.04 31.69 22.83
C PRO A 464 -45.42 31.16 22.41
N ILE A 465 -45.59 30.85 21.12
CA ILE A 465 -46.87 30.36 20.56
C ILE A 465 -47.17 28.97 21.10
N VAL A 466 -46.17 28.08 21.08
CA VAL A 466 -46.30 26.70 21.55
C VAL A 466 -46.55 26.66 23.07
N ILE A 467 -45.82 27.46 23.84
CA ILE A 467 -46.00 27.53 25.30
C ILE A 467 -47.36 28.12 25.66
N TRP A 468 -47.81 29.15 24.95
CA TRP A 468 -49.12 29.73 25.21
C TRP A 468 -50.25 28.76 24.85
N GLY A 469 -50.16 28.07 23.72
CA GLY A 469 -51.13 27.07 23.28
C GLY A 469 -51.18 25.86 24.22
N SER A 470 -50.02 25.29 24.57
CA SER A 470 -49.93 24.15 25.50
C SER A 470 -50.44 24.51 26.89
N LEU A 471 -50.14 25.70 27.42
CA LEU A 471 -50.70 26.17 28.68
C LEU A 471 -52.22 26.32 28.56
N GLN A 472 -52.76 26.93 27.51
CA GLN A 472 -54.22 27.03 27.34
C GLN A 472 -54.93 25.66 27.35
N VAL A 473 -54.35 24.65 26.71
CA VAL A 473 -54.84 23.27 26.74
C VAL A 473 -54.76 22.70 28.16
N TYR A 474 -53.60 22.84 28.83
CA TYR A 474 -53.41 22.41 30.22
C TYR A 474 -54.44 23.03 31.17
N TRP A 475 -54.70 24.34 31.06
CA TRP A 475 -55.67 25.04 31.89
C TRP A 475 -57.11 24.58 31.58
N LYS A 476 -57.47 24.35 30.30
CA LYS A 476 -58.78 23.78 29.92
C LYS A 476 -58.99 22.37 30.48
N ILE A 477 -57.97 21.52 30.41
CA ILE A 477 -58.01 20.15 30.96
C ILE A 477 -58.16 20.19 32.49
N ARG A 478 -57.35 21.03 33.16
CA ARG A 478 -57.40 21.21 34.61
C ARG A 478 -58.77 21.71 35.09
N GLU A 479 -59.41 22.59 34.34
CA GLU A 479 -60.77 23.04 34.65
C GLU A 479 -61.82 21.95 34.43
N ARG A 480 -61.71 21.12 33.38
CA ARG A 480 -62.59 19.95 33.20
C ARG A 480 -62.45 18.95 34.35
N ILE A 481 -61.24 18.65 34.79
CA ILE A 481 -60.97 17.74 35.92
C ILE A 481 -61.52 18.31 37.24
N LYS A 482 -61.36 19.63 37.48
CA LYS A 482 -61.95 20.30 38.65
C LYS A 482 -63.48 20.30 38.65
N ARG A 483 -64.13 20.37 37.47
CA ARG A 483 -65.60 20.26 37.35
C ARG A 483 -66.10 18.83 37.60
N HIS A 484 -65.37 17.81 37.14
CA HIS A 484 -65.71 16.40 37.44
C HIS A 484 -65.53 16.03 38.93
N ARG A 485 -64.64 16.69 39.67
CA ARG A 485 -64.53 16.50 41.13
C ARG A 485 -65.62 17.20 41.97
N ARG A 486 -66.53 17.99 41.36
CA ARG A 486 -67.61 18.70 42.08
C ARG A 486 -69.01 18.08 41.93
N ILE A 487 -69.14 16.89 41.33
CA ILE A 487 -70.41 16.19 41.22
C ILE A 487 -70.23 14.78 41.77
N VAL A 488 -70.50 14.61 43.07
CA VAL A 488 -71.40 13.59 43.68
C VAL A 488 -71.66 14.03 45.13
N PRO A 489 -72.89 14.41 45.49
CA PRO A 489 -73.54 13.92 46.70
C PRO A 489 -74.59 12.88 46.30
N ILE A 490 -74.46 11.67 46.82
CA ILE A 490 -75.57 10.71 46.84
C ILE A 490 -76.46 11.19 48.00
N ASN A 491 -77.63 11.72 47.66
CA ASN A 491 -78.71 11.91 48.62
C ASN A 491 -79.45 10.58 48.80
N SER A 492 -79.77 10.33 50.06
CA SER A 492 -80.79 9.42 50.58
C SER A 492 -82.13 9.52 49.85
N ASP A 493 -82.71 8.35 49.57
CA ASP A 493 -84.03 7.94 50.09
C ASP A 493 -83.92 6.46 50.50
#